data_AF-A0A7J3ME42-F1
#
_entry.id   AF-A0A7J3ME42-F1
#
_cell.length_a   1.000
_cell.length_b   1.000
_cell.length_c   1.000
_cell.angle_alpha   90.00
_cell.angle_beta   90.00
_cell.angle_gamma   90.00
#
_symmetry.space_group_name_H-M   'P 1'
#
loop_
_entity.id
_entity.type
_entity.pdbx_description
1 polymer ?
#
loop_
_entity_poly.entity_id
_entity_poly.type
_entity_poly.pdbx_seq_one_letter_code
_entity_poly.pdbx_strand_id
1 'polypeptide(L)'
;MDWFKPISCWNHNVFNVKELKRIAEGLEWKLGLEIVEREILFYDTMYTLFSYFPRILIAGGGSIINRVFIKDSVRFSFDIDATALEPLEGKAQLLMDILDLNVEIENLMNILQISGREIRIGEFTLDTEKNFFPNIISLKRIVPSVTFGTHLPTYLKSRYNIDTSSSSFSKWFMDLKDEVGFMPCIEEIRIEIGFSRKGFEGEYYEVDVDSLISRIEAPRLRLRCKVSTIE
;
A
#
# COMPACT_ATOMS: atom_id res chain seq x y z
N MET A 1 9.91 -7.40 -15.21
CA MET A 1 8.88 -7.92 -14.29
C MET A 1 7.82 -6.84 -14.15
N ASP A 2 6.91 -6.79 -15.11
CA ASP A 2 6.00 -5.65 -15.28
C ASP A 2 4.85 -5.67 -14.26
N TRP A 3 4.61 -6.82 -13.63
CA TRP A 3 3.61 -7.00 -12.56
C TRP A 3 3.82 -6.01 -11.39
N PHE A 4 5.07 -5.84 -10.94
CA PHE A 4 5.46 -4.99 -9.82
C PHE A 4 5.88 -3.57 -10.24
N LYS A 5 5.48 -3.14 -11.45
CA LYS A 5 5.66 -1.76 -11.89
C LYS A 5 5.07 -0.68 -10.96
N PRO A 6 3.98 -0.90 -10.17
CA PRO A 6 3.38 0.20 -9.42
C PRO A 6 4.13 0.58 -8.13
N ILE A 7 5.36 0.11 -7.99
CA ILE A 7 6.16 0.23 -6.78
C ILE A 7 7.31 1.18 -7.07
N SER A 8 7.20 2.37 -6.51
CA SER A 8 8.13 3.48 -6.77
C SER A 8 9.29 3.48 -5.78
N CYS A 9 9.07 2.98 -4.57
CA CYS A 9 10.04 3.06 -3.48
C CYS A 9 11.15 2.03 -3.56
N TRP A 10 10.99 0.98 -4.37
CA TRP A 10 11.86 -0.19 -4.36
C TRP A 10 12.43 -0.47 -5.74
N ASN A 11 13.52 -1.23 -5.78
CA ASN A 11 13.95 -1.82 -7.05
C ASN A 11 12.97 -2.95 -7.41
N HIS A 12 12.47 -2.97 -8.64
CA HIS A 12 11.56 -4.03 -9.11
C HIS A 12 12.16 -5.43 -8.95
N ASN A 13 13.49 -5.55 -8.96
CA ASN A 13 14.18 -6.82 -8.73
C ASN A 13 13.97 -7.39 -7.33
N VAL A 14 13.55 -6.59 -6.35
CA VAL A 14 13.28 -7.09 -4.98
C VAL A 14 12.08 -8.06 -4.97
N PHE A 15 11.16 -7.94 -5.94
CA PHE A 15 9.93 -8.73 -6.00
C PHE A 15 10.08 -10.05 -6.75
N ASN A 16 11.17 -10.77 -6.50
CA ASN A 16 11.30 -12.14 -6.97
C ASN A 16 11.61 -13.07 -5.81
N VAL A 17 11.34 -14.37 -6.02
CA VAL A 17 11.45 -15.42 -4.99
C VAL A 17 12.81 -15.41 -4.29
N LYS A 18 13.88 -15.24 -5.07
CA LYS A 18 15.25 -15.34 -4.59
C LYS A 18 15.59 -14.16 -3.68
N GLU A 19 15.18 -12.96 -4.06
CA GLU A 19 15.42 -11.75 -3.27
C GLU A 19 14.55 -11.69 -2.02
N LEU A 20 13.26 -12.02 -2.12
CA LEU A 20 12.40 -12.12 -0.93
C LEU A 20 12.94 -13.14 0.08
N LYS A 21 13.46 -14.30 -0.40
CA LYS A 21 14.12 -15.30 0.46
C LYS A 21 15.39 -14.75 1.10
N ARG A 22 16.27 -14.12 0.32
CA ARG A 22 17.50 -13.50 0.83
C ARG A 22 17.20 -12.48 1.93
N ILE A 23 16.17 -11.65 1.73
CA ILE A 23 15.77 -10.64 2.72
C ILE A 23 15.21 -11.32 3.98
N ALA A 24 14.30 -12.29 3.83
CA ALA A 24 13.73 -13.01 4.96
C ALA A 24 14.79 -13.73 5.81
N GLU A 25 15.76 -14.39 5.17
CA GLU A 25 16.88 -15.05 5.83
C GLU A 25 17.79 -14.05 6.55
N GLY A 26 18.10 -12.92 5.90
CA GLY A 26 18.97 -11.88 6.48
C GLY A 26 18.37 -11.14 7.68
N LEU A 27 17.04 -11.11 7.80
CA LEU A 27 16.36 -10.46 8.93
C LEU A 27 16.29 -11.33 10.19
N GLU A 28 16.60 -12.63 10.07
CA GLU A 28 16.50 -13.62 11.17
C GLU A 28 15.11 -13.71 11.82
N TRP A 29 14.08 -13.12 11.21
CA TRP A 29 12.76 -13.03 11.81
C TRP A 29 12.06 -14.40 11.95
N LYS A 30 12.58 -15.47 11.31
CA LYS A 30 11.89 -16.77 11.15
C LYS A 30 10.46 -16.61 10.59
N LEU A 31 10.19 -15.50 9.91
CA LEU A 31 8.92 -15.18 9.28
C LEU A 31 8.99 -15.58 7.80
N GLY A 32 7.83 -15.88 7.22
CA GLY A 32 7.75 -16.25 5.82
C GLY A 32 7.93 -15.06 4.87
N LEU A 33 8.07 -15.39 3.58
CA LEU A 33 8.29 -14.42 2.50
C LEU A 33 7.15 -13.40 2.40
N GLU A 34 5.95 -13.82 2.82
CA GLU A 34 4.76 -12.99 2.88
C GLU A 34 4.90 -11.77 3.78
N ILE A 35 5.63 -11.88 4.88
CA ILE A 35 5.84 -10.72 5.76
C ILE A 35 6.80 -9.72 5.12
N VAL A 36 7.82 -10.21 4.41
CA VAL A 36 8.78 -9.35 3.70
C VAL A 36 8.08 -8.63 2.55
N GLU A 37 7.36 -9.35 1.70
CA GLU A 37 6.63 -8.72 0.60
C GLU A 37 5.60 -7.72 1.12
N ARG A 38 4.88 -8.07 2.19
CA ARG A 38 3.90 -7.18 2.81
C ARG A 38 4.54 -5.91 3.36
N GLU A 39 5.68 -6.01 4.01
CA GLU A 39 6.42 -4.84 4.49
C GLU A 39 6.86 -3.92 3.34
N ILE A 40 7.34 -4.49 2.24
CA ILE A 40 7.77 -3.73 1.07
C ILE A 40 6.58 -2.96 0.46
N LEU A 41 5.45 -3.65 0.24
CA LEU A 41 4.24 -3.06 -0.33
C LEU A 41 3.60 -2.04 0.62
N PHE A 42 3.63 -2.31 1.93
CA PHE A 42 3.16 -1.42 2.97
C PHE A 42 3.97 -0.13 3.01
N TYR A 43 5.30 -0.22 3.00
CA TYR A 43 6.17 0.94 2.96
C TYR A 43 5.97 1.78 1.69
N ASP A 44 5.85 1.12 0.52
CA ASP A 44 5.57 1.83 -0.73
C ASP A 44 4.22 2.57 -0.68
N THR A 45 3.22 1.98 -0.02
CA THR A 45 1.90 2.60 0.16
C THR A 45 1.96 3.77 1.12
N MET A 46 2.67 3.66 2.25
CA MET A 46 2.90 4.80 3.14
C MET A 46 3.60 5.93 2.40
N TYR A 47 4.70 5.63 1.69
CA TYR A 47 5.42 6.66 0.96
C TYR A 47 4.54 7.36 -0.07
N THR A 48 3.80 6.57 -0.86
CA THR A 48 2.90 7.12 -1.89
C THR A 48 1.84 8.01 -1.25
N LEU A 49 1.21 7.55 -0.16
CA LEU A 49 0.21 8.34 0.55
C LEU A 49 0.83 9.64 1.09
N PHE A 50 1.85 9.56 1.95
CA PHE A 50 2.35 10.74 2.66
C PHE A 50 3.14 11.73 1.77
N SER A 51 3.65 11.30 0.61
CA SER A 51 4.40 12.17 -0.30
C SER A 51 3.53 12.87 -1.34
N TYR A 52 2.42 12.23 -1.76
CA TYR A 52 1.58 12.73 -2.86
C TYR A 52 0.16 13.12 -2.44
N PHE A 53 -0.26 12.84 -1.20
CA PHE A 53 -1.58 13.28 -0.76
C PHE A 53 -1.65 14.82 -0.84
N PRO A 54 -2.70 15.39 -1.46
CA PRO A 54 -2.81 16.85 -1.68
C PRO A 54 -2.81 17.67 -0.39
N ARG A 55 -3.11 17.02 0.75
CA ARG A 55 -3.08 17.63 2.08
C ARG A 55 -1.97 17.05 2.92
N ILE A 56 -1.57 17.85 3.90
CA ILE A 56 -0.69 17.39 4.96
C ILE A 56 -1.46 16.40 5.84
N LEU A 57 -0.93 15.19 5.91
CA LEU A 57 -1.37 14.14 6.81
C LEU A 57 -0.37 13.99 7.97
N ILE A 58 -0.90 13.78 9.17
CA ILE A 58 -0.14 13.40 10.36
C ILE A 58 -0.27 11.89 10.51
N ALA A 59 0.84 11.18 10.36
CA ALA A 59 0.91 9.74 10.52
C ALA A 59 0.77 9.37 12.01
N GLY A 60 0.04 8.30 12.29
CA GLY A 60 -0.19 7.81 13.64
C GLY A 60 -0.30 6.29 13.70
N GLY A 61 -0.91 5.79 14.77
CA GLY A 61 -1.22 4.37 14.91
C GLY A 61 -0.02 3.47 15.19
N GLY A 62 -0.31 2.17 15.34
CA GLY A 62 0.69 1.19 15.76
C GLY A 62 1.84 1.01 14.76
N SER A 63 1.56 1.17 13.47
CA SER A 63 2.54 0.95 12.39
C SER A 63 3.66 2.00 12.38
N ILE A 64 3.34 3.27 12.66
CA ILE A 64 4.33 4.35 12.80
C ILE A 64 5.04 4.29 14.15
N ILE A 65 4.31 3.99 15.23
CA ILE A 65 4.90 3.83 16.57
C ILE A 65 6.05 2.83 16.56
N ASN A 66 5.85 1.69 15.89
CA ASN A 66 6.84 0.63 15.79
C ASN A 66 8.09 1.01 15.00
N ARG A 67 8.02 2.00 14.11
CA ARG A 67 9.16 2.40 13.26
C ARG A 67 9.97 3.53 13.87
N VAL A 68 9.27 4.47 14.49
CA VAL A 68 9.86 5.71 14.99
C VAL A 68 10.32 5.57 16.44
N PHE A 69 9.52 4.93 17.28
CA PHE A 69 9.72 4.96 18.73
C PHE A 69 10.19 3.63 19.32
N ILE A 70 9.78 2.48 18.74
CA ILE A 70 10.16 1.16 19.25
C ILE A 70 11.32 0.60 18.42
N LYS A 71 12.53 0.57 18.98
CA LYS A 71 13.74 0.10 18.26
C LYS A 71 14.08 -1.38 18.50
N ASP A 72 13.63 -1.94 19.61
CA ASP A 72 14.15 -3.22 20.13
C ASP A 72 13.18 -4.40 19.97
N SER A 73 11.99 -4.20 19.39
CA SER A 73 11.06 -5.29 19.06
C SER A 73 10.24 -4.96 17.83
N VAL A 74 10.26 -5.87 16.85
CA VAL A 74 9.48 -5.71 15.62
C VAL A 74 8.06 -6.21 15.87
N ARG A 75 7.13 -5.29 16.10
CA ARG A 75 5.70 -5.58 16.04
C ARG A 75 5.20 -5.23 14.63
N PHE A 76 4.61 -6.21 13.95
CA PHE A 76 4.00 -5.97 12.65
C PHE A 76 2.59 -5.43 12.82
N SER A 77 2.34 -4.27 12.25
CA SER A 77 1.02 -3.68 12.06
C SER A 77 1.00 -3.12 10.65
N PHE A 78 0.02 -3.56 9.86
CA PHE A 78 -0.06 -3.29 8.43
C PHE A 78 -1.32 -2.50 8.07
N ASP A 79 -1.76 -1.65 9.00
CA ASP A 79 -2.79 -0.64 8.78
C ASP A 79 -2.10 0.74 8.82
N ILE A 80 -2.47 1.61 7.89
CA ILE A 80 -1.92 2.97 7.80
C ILE A 80 -2.93 3.93 8.44
N ASP A 81 -2.60 4.43 9.62
CA ASP A 81 -3.42 5.41 10.30
C ASP A 81 -2.85 6.82 10.07
N ALA A 82 -3.72 7.74 9.67
CA ALA A 82 -3.37 9.14 9.48
C ALA A 82 -4.49 10.06 9.94
N THR A 83 -4.15 11.33 10.19
CA THR A 83 -5.12 12.39 10.46
C THR A 83 -4.82 13.60 9.58
N ALA A 84 -5.85 14.17 8.95
CA ALA A 84 -5.71 15.43 8.22
C ALA A 84 -5.30 16.55 9.18
N LEU A 85 -4.22 17.27 8.85
CA LEU A 85 -3.75 18.39 9.68
C LEU A 85 -4.78 19.53 9.67
N GLU A 86 -5.33 19.84 8.51
CA GLU A 86 -6.23 20.96 8.31
C GLU A 86 -7.69 20.62 8.71
N PRO A 87 -8.47 21.64 9.13
CA PRO A 87 -9.90 21.48 9.36
C PRO A 87 -10.67 20.99 8.13
N LEU A 88 -11.59 20.06 8.33
CA LEU A 88 -12.47 19.54 7.28
C LEU A 88 -13.91 19.47 7.77
N GLU A 89 -14.83 19.91 6.91
CA GLU A 89 -16.27 19.93 7.22
C GLU A 89 -16.94 18.56 7.02
N GLY A 90 -16.35 17.72 6.18
CA GLY A 90 -16.87 16.39 5.87
C GLY A 90 -16.03 15.61 4.86
N LYS A 91 -16.39 14.34 4.67
CA LYS A 91 -15.66 13.39 3.79
C LYS A 91 -15.57 13.82 2.33
N ALA A 92 -16.49 14.65 1.85
CA ALA A 92 -16.52 15.07 0.45
C ALA A 92 -15.22 15.75 0.02
N GLN A 93 -14.58 16.52 0.91
CA GLN A 93 -13.30 17.15 0.65
C GLN A 93 -12.18 16.10 0.50
N LEU A 94 -12.10 15.13 1.42
CA LEU A 94 -11.12 14.03 1.32
C LEU A 94 -11.34 13.15 0.09
N LEU A 95 -12.60 12.94 -0.32
CA LEU A 95 -12.90 12.21 -1.56
C LEU A 95 -12.33 12.90 -2.79
N MET A 96 -12.36 14.24 -2.85
CA MET A 96 -11.70 14.99 -3.92
C MET A 96 -10.18 14.84 -3.84
N ASP A 97 -9.60 14.95 -2.64
CA ASP A 97 -8.15 14.78 -2.46
C ASP A 97 -7.67 13.37 -2.90
N ILE A 98 -8.50 12.33 -2.76
CA ILE A 98 -8.19 10.97 -3.24
C ILE A 98 -8.23 10.88 -4.77
N LEU A 99 -9.18 11.56 -5.41
CA LEU A 99 -9.22 11.64 -6.88
C LEU A 99 -7.96 12.34 -7.39
N ASP A 100 -7.59 13.45 -6.77
CA ASP A 100 -6.39 14.22 -7.11
C ASP A 100 -5.11 13.38 -6.87
N LEU A 101 -5.02 12.64 -5.76
CA LEU A 101 -3.93 11.69 -5.50
C LEU A 101 -3.81 10.67 -6.63
N ASN A 102 -4.92 10.07 -7.06
CA ASN A 102 -4.91 9.06 -8.12
C ASN A 102 -4.50 9.64 -9.48
N VAL A 103 -4.81 10.91 -9.76
CA VAL A 103 -4.31 11.62 -10.95
C VAL A 103 -2.80 11.82 -10.85
N GLU A 104 -2.31 12.29 -9.70
CA GLU A 104 -0.89 12.58 -9.49
C GLU A 104 -0.01 11.32 -9.65
N ILE A 105 -0.49 10.16 -9.17
CA ILE A 105 0.28 8.91 -9.20
C ILE A 105 -0.06 8.02 -10.39
N GLU A 106 -0.81 8.50 -11.39
CA GLU A 106 -1.28 7.68 -12.52
C GLU A 106 -0.13 6.99 -13.26
N ASN A 107 1.00 7.68 -13.44
CA ASN A 107 2.20 7.12 -14.07
C ASN A 107 2.90 6.04 -13.22
N LEU A 108 2.57 5.96 -11.94
CA LEU A 108 3.00 4.94 -10.98
C LEU A 108 1.98 3.79 -10.88
N MET A 109 0.89 3.80 -11.64
CA MET A 109 -0.06 2.69 -11.65
C MET A 109 0.29 1.68 -12.75
N ASN A 110 -0.07 0.41 -12.51
CA ASN A 110 -0.11 -0.61 -13.55
C ASN A 110 -1.54 -0.72 -14.07
N ILE A 111 -1.80 -0.12 -15.22
CA ILE A 111 -3.11 -0.07 -15.87
C ILE A 111 -3.20 -1.22 -16.88
N LEU A 112 -4.09 -2.17 -16.60
CA LEU A 112 -4.31 -3.36 -17.42
C LEU A 112 -5.64 -3.28 -18.17
N GLN A 113 -5.65 -3.71 -19.42
CA GLN A 113 -6.86 -3.87 -20.22
C GLN A 113 -7.21 -5.35 -20.30
N ILE A 114 -8.24 -5.79 -19.57
CA ILE A 114 -8.68 -7.19 -19.54
C ILE A 114 -10.15 -7.25 -19.89
N SER A 115 -10.48 -7.98 -20.96
CA SER A 115 -11.87 -8.15 -21.44
C SER A 115 -12.61 -6.82 -21.65
N GLY A 116 -11.91 -5.80 -22.18
CA GLY A 116 -12.46 -4.47 -22.44
C GLY A 116 -12.70 -3.61 -21.20
N ARG A 117 -12.19 -4.03 -20.04
CA ARG A 117 -12.21 -3.25 -18.80
C ARG A 117 -10.80 -2.79 -18.44
N GLU A 118 -10.73 -1.56 -17.97
CA GLU A 118 -9.54 -1.02 -17.33
C GLU A 118 -9.48 -1.48 -15.88
N ILE A 119 -8.34 -2.03 -15.48
CA ILE A 119 -8.02 -2.40 -14.11
C ILE A 119 -6.78 -1.63 -13.72
N ARG A 120 -6.90 -0.79 -12.68
CA ARG A 120 -5.82 0.08 -12.23
C ARG A 120 -5.22 -0.51 -10.96
N ILE A 121 -4.04 -1.10 -11.07
CA ILE A 121 -3.30 -1.60 -9.91
C ILE A 121 -2.38 -0.48 -9.43
N GLY A 122 -2.43 -0.15 -8.14
CA GLY A 122 -1.74 0.98 -7.52
C GLY A 122 -2.70 2.10 -7.08
N GLU A 123 -3.96 2.05 -7.51
CA GLU A 123 -4.98 3.06 -7.19
C GLU A 123 -5.41 3.00 -5.72
N PHE A 124 -5.78 4.17 -5.19
CA PHE A 124 -6.43 4.33 -3.89
C PHE A 124 -7.95 4.38 -4.09
N THR A 125 -8.68 3.50 -3.42
CA THR A 125 -10.15 3.44 -3.50
C THR A 125 -10.77 3.48 -2.11
N LEU A 126 -12.05 3.85 -2.06
CA LEU A 126 -12.83 3.82 -0.83
C LEU A 126 -13.06 2.38 -0.36
N ASP A 127 -12.73 2.09 0.90
CA ASP A 127 -13.14 0.85 1.57
C ASP A 127 -14.57 1.01 2.09
N THR A 128 -15.55 0.70 1.23
CA THR A 128 -16.98 0.83 1.54
C THR A 128 -17.44 -0.06 2.70
N GLU A 129 -16.72 -1.14 3.00
CA GLU A 129 -17.06 -2.06 4.10
C GLU A 129 -16.69 -1.47 5.47
N LYS A 130 -15.71 -0.56 5.50
CA LYS A 130 -15.18 0.06 6.73
C LYS A 130 -15.50 1.55 6.88
N ASN A 131 -15.98 2.19 5.82
CA ASN A 131 -16.24 3.63 5.80
C ASN A 131 -17.57 4.07 6.47
N PHE A 132 -17.83 3.65 7.71
CA PHE A 132 -19.09 3.94 8.42
C PHE A 132 -18.99 5.07 9.46
N PHE A 133 -17.79 5.41 9.95
CA PHE A 133 -17.62 6.50 10.91
C PHE A 133 -17.69 7.88 10.23
N PRO A 134 -18.35 8.88 10.81
CA PRO A 134 -18.56 10.18 10.16
C PRO A 134 -17.27 10.98 9.93
N ASN A 135 -16.29 10.83 10.83
CA ASN A 135 -15.06 11.62 10.91
C ASN A 135 -13.80 10.82 10.50
N ILE A 136 -13.99 9.67 9.84
CA ILE A 136 -12.91 8.84 9.30
C ILE A 136 -13.28 8.47 7.88
N ILE A 137 -12.32 8.56 6.96
CA ILE A 137 -12.42 7.93 5.64
C ILE A 137 -11.54 6.69 5.60
N SER A 138 -12.15 5.55 5.31
CA SER A 138 -11.45 4.27 5.15
C SER A 138 -11.14 4.03 3.69
N LEU A 139 -9.87 3.85 3.37
CA LEU A 139 -9.35 3.65 2.03
C LEU A 139 -8.60 2.33 1.95
N LYS A 140 -8.36 1.92 0.72
CA LYS A 140 -7.44 0.84 0.39
C LYS A 140 -6.64 1.19 -0.86
N ARG A 141 -5.36 0.84 -0.85
CA ARG A 141 -4.55 0.83 -2.07
C ARG A 141 -4.47 -0.58 -2.63
N ILE A 142 -4.81 -0.73 -3.91
CA ILE A 142 -4.73 -2.00 -4.62
C ILE A 142 -3.28 -2.22 -5.04
N VAL A 143 -2.62 -3.29 -4.61
CA VAL A 143 -1.21 -3.54 -4.92
C VAL A 143 -0.99 -4.95 -5.46
N PRO A 144 -0.01 -5.15 -6.36
CA PRO A 144 0.35 -6.47 -6.84
C PRO A 144 1.12 -7.21 -5.75
N SER A 145 0.84 -8.50 -5.61
CA SER A 145 1.55 -9.39 -4.69
C SER A 145 1.70 -10.78 -5.30
N VAL A 146 2.53 -11.63 -4.69
CA VAL A 146 2.75 -13.02 -5.16
C VAL A 146 2.78 -14.06 -4.05
N THR A 147 2.96 -13.64 -2.80
CA THR A 147 3.02 -14.54 -1.65
C THR A 147 1.80 -14.46 -0.73
N PHE A 148 0.95 -13.43 -0.88
CA PHE A 148 -0.26 -13.23 -0.08
C PHE A 148 -1.35 -12.49 -0.87
N GLY A 149 -2.50 -12.27 -0.27
CA GLY A 149 -3.64 -11.58 -0.91
C GLY A 149 -4.56 -12.52 -1.69
N THR A 150 -5.44 -11.93 -2.52
CA THR A 150 -6.41 -12.65 -3.32
C THR A 150 -5.81 -13.00 -4.68
N HIS A 151 -5.87 -14.27 -5.09
CA HIS A 151 -5.43 -14.68 -6.43
C HIS A 151 -6.09 -13.84 -7.52
N LEU A 152 -5.30 -13.40 -8.50
CA LEU A 152 -5.74 -12.45 -9.51
C LEU A 152 -7.03 -12.87 -10.23
N PRO A 153 -7.22 -14.12 -10.71
CA PRO A 153 -8.48 -14.50 -11.36
C PRO A 153 -9.69 -14.36 -10.42
N THR A 154 -9.53 -14.73 -9.15
CA THR A 154 -10.57 -14.60 -8.12
C THR A 154 -10.89 -13.12 -7.88
N TYR A 155 -9.87 -12.27 -7.78
CA TYR A 155 -10.03 -10.82 -7.60
C TYR A 155 -10.77 -10.17 -8.77
N LEU A 156 -10.38 -10.50 -10.01
CA LEU A 156 -11.02 -9.98 -11.22
C LEU A 156 -12.49 -10.38 -11.32
N LYS A 157 -12.79 -11.63 -10.98
CA LYS A 157 -14.17 -12.14 -10.96
C LYS A 157 -15.00 -11.46 -9.87
N SER A 158 -14.52 -11.37 -8.64
CA SER A 158 -15.28 -10.81 -7.53
C SER A 158 -15.48 -9.30 -7.64
N ARG A 159 -14.44 -8.56 -8.05
CA ARG A 159 -14.45 -7.10 -8.07
C ARG A 159 -15.01 -6.52 -9.37
N TYR A 160 -14.70 -7.13 -10.50
CA TYR A 160 -15.03 -6.58 -11.83
C TYR A 160 -15.99 -7.47 -12.63
N ASN A 161 -16.42 -8.62 -12.08
CA ASN A 161 -17.25 -9.59 -12.79
C ASN A 161 -16.68 -9.97 -14.17
N ILE A 162 -15.35 -10.08 -14.25
CA ILE A 162 -14.64 -10.48 -15.47
C ILE A 162 -14.68 -12.01 -15.57
N ASP A 163 -15.03 -12.50 -16.76
CA ASP A 163 -14.94 -13.92 -17.07
C ASP A 163 -13.47 -14.32 -17.33
N THR A 164 -12.94 -15.12 -16.41
CA THR A 164 -11.57 -15.64 -16.45
C THR A 164 -11.48 -17.03 -17.07
N SER A 165 -12.58 -17.59 -17.61
CA SER A 165 -12.62 -18.92 -18.21
C SER A 165 -12.21 -18.95 -19.69
N SER A 166 -12.06 -17.79 -20.32
CA SER A 166 -11.63 -17.70 -21.72
C SER A 166 -10.21 -18.24 -21.95
N SER A 167 -9.96 -18.79 -23.13
CA SER A 167 -8.64 -19.31 -23.52
C SER A 167 -7.58 -18.21 -23.64
N SER A 168 -7.97 -17.00 -24.06
CA SER A 168 -7.09 -15.83 -24.13
C SER A 168 -6.62 -15.38 -22.76
N PHE A 169 -7.54 -15.28 -21.79
CA PHE A 169 -7.18 -14.97 -20.40
C PHE A 169 -6.28 -16.05 -19.81
N SER A 170 -6.62 -17.33 -20.02
CA SER A 170 -5.85 -18.45 -19.50
C SER A 170 -4.41 -18.42 -20.00
N LYS A 171 -4.20 -18.14 -21.30
CA LYS A 171 -2.86 -18.00 -21.86
C LYS A 171 -2.09 -16.83 -21.24
N TRP A 172 -2.68 -15.64 -21.25
CA TRP A 172 -2.06 -14.45 -20.65
C TRP A 172 -1.69 -14.65 -19.18
N PHE A 173 -2.59 -15.29 -18.42
CA PHE A 173 -2.37 -15.55 -17.00
C PHE A 173 -1.25 -16.57 -16.75
N MET A 174 -1.15 -17.60 -17.60
CA MET A 174 -0.03 -18.55 -17.54
C MET A 174 1.29 -17.88 -17.89
N ASP A 175 1.33 -17.05 -18.93
CA ASP A 175 2.52 -16.28 -19.31
C ASP A 175 2.96 -15.36 -18.14
N LEU A 176 2.02 -14.68 -17.48
CA LEU A 176 2.29 -13.85 -16.30
C LEU A 176 2.80 -14.69 -15.12
N LYS A 177 2.18 -15.83 -14.85
CA LYS A 177 2.61 -16.75 -13.78
C LYS A 177 4.03 -17.26 -14.03
N ASP A 178 4.37 -17.58 -15.27
CA ASP A 178 5.70 -18.05 -15.65
C ASP A 178 6.75 -16.94 -15.57
N GLU A 179 6.42 -15.70 -15.95
CA GLU A 179 7.27 -14.52 -15.75
C GLU A 179 7.54 -14.29 -14.25
N VAL A 180 6.50 -14.43 -13.43
CA VAL A 180 6.54 -14.11 -12.00
C VAL A 180 7.13 -15.24 -11.16
N GLY A 181 7.02 -16.49 -11.60
CA GLY A 181 7.43 -17.68 -10.85
C GLY A 181 6.50 -18.04 -9.68
N PHE A 182 5.38 -17.33 -9.52
CA PHE A 182 4.38 -17.53 -8.48
C PHE A 182 2.98 -17.25 -9.01
N MET A 183 1.96 -17.61 -8.24
CA MET A 183 0.59 -17.24 -8.54
C MET A 183 0.41 -15.73 -8.33
N PRO A 184 0.07 -14.94 -9.35
CA PRO A 184 -0.18 -13.51 -9.18
C PRO A 184 -1.38 -13.28 -8.27
N CYS A 185 -1.22 -12.36 -7.31
CA CYS A 185 -2.21 -11.99 -6.33
C CYS A 185 -2.38 -10.46 -6.26
N ILE A 186 -3.52 -10.03 -5.76
CA ILE A 186 -3.80 -8.64 -5.42
C ILE A 186 -4.00 -8.54 -3.92
N GLU A 187 -3.30 -7.59 -3.31
CA GLU A 187 -3.55 -7.19 -1.93
C GLU A 187 -4.20 -5.80 -1.90
N GLU A 188 -5.03 -5.57 -0.90
CA GLU A 188 -5.64 -4.27 -0.62
C GLU A 188 -5.10 -3.73 0.72
N ILE A 189 -4.11 -2.84 0.67
CA ILE A 189 -3.51 -2.26 1.89
C ILE A 189 -4.44 -1.19 2.44
N ARG A 190 -4.86 -1.36 3.69
CA ARG A 190 -5.84 -0.49 4.35
C ARG A 190 -5.22 0.77 4.92
N ILE A 191 -5.98 1.84 4.79
CA ILE A 191 -5.62 3.19 5.25
C ILE A 191 -6.85 3.79 5.92
N GLU A 192 -6.67 4.41 7.07
CA GLU A 192 -7.69 5.22 7.73
C GLU A 192 -7.19 6.66 7.85
N ILE A 193 -8.00 7.61 7.37
CA ILE A 193 -7.70 9.05 7.51
C ILE A 193 -8.78 9.67 8.39
N GLY A 194 -8.42 9.98 9.63
CA GLY A 194 -9.23 10.77 10.54
C GLY A 194 -9.23 12.25 10.15
N PHE A 195 -10.31 12.95 10.47
CA PHE A 195 -10.39 14.39 10.31
C PHE A 195 -11.32 15.03 11.34
N SER A 196 -11.21 16.34 11.50
CA SER A 196 -12.05 17.11 12.42
C SER A 196 -12.34 18.50 11.85
N ARG A 197 -13.38 19.16 12.34
CA ARG A 197 -13.70 20.56 12.01
C ARG A 197 -12.71 21.58 12.59
N LYS A 198 -11.80 21.14 13.44
CA LYS A 198 -10.76 21.97 14.03
C LYS A 198 -9.37 21.65 13.46
N GLY A 199 -9.25 20.61 12.65
CA GLY A 199 -7.96 20.04 12.25
C GLY A 199 -7.36 19.17 13.34
N PHE A 200 -6.08 18.86 13.20
CA PHE A 200 -5.30 18.13 14.20
C PHE A 200 -4.86 19.10 15.31
N GLU A 201 -5.28 18.86 16.56
CA GLU A 201 -4.99 19.71 17.72
C GLU A 201 -3.77 19.24 18.56
N GLY A 202 -3.16 18.10 18.21
CA GLY A 202 -2.03 17.52 18.95
C GLY A 202 -0.66 18.09 18.54
N GLU A 203 0.38 17.71 19.29
CA GLU A 203 1.76 17.97 18.88
C GLU A 203 2.21 16.96 17.81
N TYR A 204 3.01 17.43 16.86
CA TYR A 204 3.63 16.60 15.84
C TYR A 204 5.05 17.08 15.56
N TYR A 205 5.85 16.19 15.01
CA TYR A 205 7.18 16.52 14.50
C TYR A 205 7.45 15.78 13.20
N GLU A 206 8.39 16.29 12.41
CA GLU A 206 8.84 15.61 11.20
C GLU A 206 9.95 14.62 11.52
N VAL A 207 9.85 13.43 10.94
CA VAL A 207 10.82 12.36 11.15
C VAL A 207 10.97 11.50 9.90
N ASP A 208 12.16 10.94 9.73
CA ASP A 208 12.39 9.89 8.74
C ASP A 208 11.79 8.58 9.26
N VAL A 209 10.95 7.95 8.44
CA VAL A 209 10.30 6.67 8.74
C VAL A 209 10.97 5.61 7.88
N ASP A 210 11.70 4.69 8.52
CA ASP A 210 12.37 3.59 7.82
C ASP A 210 11.44 2.39 7.57
N SER A 211 11.74 1.64 6.51
CA SER A 211 11.19 0.29 6.35
C SER A 211 11.80 -0.65 7.41
N LEU A 212 11.02 -1.62 7.89
CA LEU A 212 11.50 -2.63 8.83
C LEU A 212 12.59 -3.50 8.21
N ILE A 213 12.64 -3.60 6.87
CA ILE A 213 13.68 -4.38 6.16
C ILE A 213 14.92 -3.57 5.76
N SER A 214 14.98 -2.27 6.08
CA SER A 214 16.01 -1.34 5.58
C SER A 214 17.45 -1.76 5.89
N ARG A 215 17.65 -2.61 6.91
CA ARG A 215 18.97 -3.16 7.27
C ARG A 215 19.52 -4.14 6.23
N ILE A 216 18.65 -4.79 5.46
CA ILE A 216 19.01 -5.80 4.47
C ILE A 216 18.78 -5.30 3.03
N GLU A 217 17.70 -4.55 2.84
CA GLU A 217 17.36 -3.92 1.56
C GLU A 217 16.80 -2.53 1.85
N ALA A 218 17.51 -1.49 1.43
CA ALA A 218 17.07 -0.11 1.65
C ALA A 218 16.12 0.35 0.54
N PRO A 219 15.03 1.06 0.87
CA PRO A 219 14.19 1.66 -0.16
C PRO A 219 14.97 2.73 -0.92
N ARG A 220 14.70 2.86 -2.21
CA ARG A 220 15.23 3.91 -3.10
C ARG A 220 14.72 5.29 -2.71
N LEU A 221 13.50 5.35 -2.19
CA LEU A 221 12.84 6.56 -1.73
C LEU A 221 12.62 6.49 -0.23
N ARG A 222 13.08 7.50 0.50
CA ARG A 222 12.97 7.60 1.95
C ARG A 222 11.73 8.41 2.32
N LEU A 223 10.92 7.86 3.21
CA LEU A 223 9.74 8.56 3.72
C LEU A 223 10.15 9.51 4.84
N ARG A 224 9.87 10.79 4.64
CA ARG A 224 9.85 11.79 5.71
C ARG A 224 8.44 12.33 5.85
N CYS A 225 7.84 12.17 7.03
CA CYS A 225 6.48 12.64 7.28
C CYS A 225 6.32 13.22 8.68
N LYS A 226 5.17 13.84 8.92
CA LYS A 226 4.77 14.35 10.23
C LYS A 226 4.15 13.21 11.03
N VAL A 227 4.58 13.04 12.27
CA VAL A 227 4.13 11.98 13.17
C VAL A 227 3.57 12.61 14.45
N SER A 228 2.43 12.12 14.93
CA SER A 228 1.88 12.54 16.22
C SER A 228 2.79 12.10 17.36
N THR A 229 2.98 12.94 18.38
CA THR A 229 3.62 12.52 19.62
C THR A 229 2.81 11.40 20.28
N ILE A 230 3.49 10.41 20.86
CA ILE A 230 2.84 9.42 21.72
C ILE A 230 2.46 10.15 23.03
N GLU A 231 1.18 10.19 23.36
CA GLU A 231 0.71 10.52 24.72
C GLU A 231 1.00 9.38 25.70
#